data_AF-A0A3B9XEC7-F1
#
_entry.id   AF-A0A3B9XEC7-F1
#
_cell.length_a   1.000
_cell.length_b   1.000
_cell.length_c   1.000
_cell.angle_alpha   90.00
_cell.angle_beta   90.00
_cell.angle_gamma   90.00
#
_symmetry.space_group_name_H-M   'P 1'
#
loop_
_entity.id
_entity.type
_entity.pdbx_description
1 polymer ?
#
loop_
_entity_poly.entity_id
_entity_poly.type
_entity_poly.pdbx_seq_one_letter_code
_entity_poly.pdbx_strand_id
1 'polypeptide(L)'
;MIRRVLKSRIAKGQMELSLHRPVEPDRHFHKGGRSFYFFDFDDNIAFLSTPTYVFHKSTGEELALTSQEFAMNSMGIGKSGPLKDFRLDHDPVAGTFRNFRDKNISRLRKIFGERQNFVRDLSEALGHPDLNWKGPSWNCFFHAVHNQRPLSLITARGHHPETMKEGIRLLYERGFLSKLPNYLSIYPVSHPVALEDLGGTSLYGNIPLLKRHALRKSVEKAIEVYGYSPYHRFGMSDDDPKNIQWIHEEMVKLKQDYPQMSFFVIETHSDHFEKREVRYDGFEKKQNIPFQQLSLF
;
A
#
# COMPACT_ATOMS: atom_id res chain seq x y z
N MET A 1 -8.37 3.83 42.54
CA MET A 1 -7.03 3.47 42.02
C MET A 1 -6.99 3.86 40.54
N ILE A 2 -6.41 5.02 40.24
CA ILE A 2 -6.53 5.73 38.96
C ILE A 2 -5.55 5.13 37.94
N ARG A 3 -6.07 4.58 36.83
CA ARG A 3 -5.25 4.12 35.70
C ARG A 3 -4.63 5.32 35.00
N ARG A 4 -3.31 5.47 35.19
CA ARG A 4 -2.47 6.47 34.53
C ARG A 4 -2.35 6.08 33.05
N VAL A 5 -3.10 6.77 32.19
CA VAL A 5 -2.91 6.69 30.72
C VAL A 5 -1.54 7.29 30.43
N LEU A 6 -0.57 6.43 30.14
CA LEU A 6 0.72 6.83 29.57
C LEU A 6 0.45 7.36 28.15
N LYS A 7 0.27 8.69 28.03
CA LYS A 7 0.42 9.38 26.75
C LYS A 7 1.84 9.13 26.27
N SER A 8 1.98 8.37 25.18
CA SER A 8 3.26 8.19 24.51
C SER A 8 3.82 9.55 24.11
N ARG A 9 5.13 9.76 24.34
CA ARG A 9 5.83 10.93 23.84
C ARG A 9 5.76 10.90 22.31
N ILE A 10 5.13 11.92 21.72
CA ILE A 10 5.11 12.14 20.27
C ILE A 10 6.55 12.09 19.76
N ALA A 11 6.82 11.22 18.79
CA ALA A 11 8.11 11.14 18.14
C ALA A 11 8.40 12.51 17.49
N LYS A 12 9.57 13.10 17.78
CA LYS A 12 9.96 14.44 17.31
C LYS A 12 10.27 14.52 15.80
N GLY A 13 10.07 13.45 15.04
CA GLY A 13 10.26 13.44 13.58
C GLY A 13 9.01 13.94 12.86
N GLN A 14 9.18 15.02 12.08
CA GLN A 14 8.13 15.74 11.33
C GLN A 14 6.92 16.16 12.17
N MET A 15 7.05 17.32 12.83
CA MET A 15 5.90 18.03 13.41
C MET A 15 4.92 18.42 12.29
N GLU A 16 3.86 17.65 12.11
CA GLU A 16 2.63 18.23 11.58
C GLU A 16 2.10 19.17 12.65
N LEU A 17 2.06 20.47 12.34
CA LEU A 17 1.31 21.45 13.13
C LEU A 17 -0.08 20.87 13.35
N SER A 18 -0.36 20.47 14.60
CA SER A 18 -1.59 19.78 14.99
C SER A 18 -2.78 20.74 15.01
N LEU A 19 -3.06 21.34 13.85
CA LEU A 19 -4.36 21.89 13.51
C LEU A 19 -5.28 20.68 13.37
N HIS A 20 -6.32 20.59 14.21
CA HIS A 20 -7.37 19.59 14.05
C HIS A 20 -7.96 19.73 12.64
N ARG A 21 -7.57 18.82 11.73
CA ARG A 21 -8.27 18.69 10.45
C ARG A 21 -9.72 18.30 10.78
N PRO A 22 -10.72 19.02 10.26
CA PRO A 22 -12.11 18.65 10.48
C PRO A 22 -12.39 17.30 9.82
N VAL A 23 -13.29 16.52 10.41
CA VAL A 23 -13.79 15.29 9.78
C VAL A 23 -14.76 15.67 8.67
N GLU A 24 -14.58 15.07 7.50
CA GLU A 24 -15.41 15.32 6.32
C GLU A 24 -16.33 14.11 6.06
N PRO A 25 -17.63 14.32 5.78
CA PRO A 25 -18.52 13.23 5.37
C PRO A 25 -18.17 12.72 3.97
N ASP A 26 -18.60 11.52 3.61
CA ASP A 26 -18.41 11.01 2.25
C ASP A 26 -19.16 11.92 1.26
N ARG A 27 -18.56 12.18 0.08
CA ARG A 27 -19.29 12.90 -0.96
C ARG A 27 -20.50 12.06 -1.36
N HIS A 28 -21.67 12.69 -1.41
CA HIS A 28 -22.96 12.01 -1.64
C HIS A 28 -23.34 10.98 -0.57
N PHE A 29 -22.82 11.09 0.66
CA PHE A 29 -23.25 10.22 1.76
C PHE A 29 -24.77 10.18 1.94
N HIS A 30 -25.44 11.33 1.81
CA HIS A 30 -26.90 11.47 1.85
C HIS A 30 -27.64 10.70 0.75
N LYS A 31 -26.95 10.27 -0.32
CA LYS A 31 -27.49 9.45 -1.41
C LYS A 31 -27.05 7.97 -1.30
N GLY A 32 -26.49 7.56 -0.17
CA GLY A 32 -25.88 6.24 0.00
C GLY A 32 -24.53 6.10 -0.69
N GLY A 33 -23.84 7.21 -1.01
CA GLY A 33 -22.49 7.20 -1.57
C GLY A 33 -21.41 6.98 -0.50
N ARG A 34 -20.35 6.26 -0.87
CA ARG A 34 -19.15 6.03 -0.06
C ARG A 34 -17.92 6.26 -0.93
N SER A 35 -16.86 6.82 -0.35
CA SER A 35 -15.55 7.01 -0.99
C SER A 35 -14.58 5.93 -0.50
N PHE A 36 -14.21 5.04 -1.40
CA PHE A 36 -13.28 3.93 -1.17
C PHE A 36 -11.89 4.27 -1.67
N TYR A 37 -10.87 3.93 -0.87
CA TYR A 37 -9.48 4.23 -1.19
C TYR A 37 -8.65 2.97 -1.22
N PHE A 38 -7.90 2.79 -2.28
CA PHE A 38 -7.01 1.66 -2.48
C PHE A 38 -5.58 2.19 -2.59
N PHE A 39 -4.62 1.48 -2.00
CA PHE A 39 -3.24 1.92 -1.97
C PHE A 39 -2.28 0.74 -2.18
N ASP A 40 -1.20 0.97 -2.93
CA ASP A 40 0.04 0.25 -2.67
C ASP A 40 0.70 0.79 -1.39
N PHE A 41 1.42 -0.06 -0.67
CA PHE A 41 2.07 0.32 0.58
C PHE A 41 3.50 0.81 0.37
N ASP A 42 4.32 -0.03 -0.26
CA ASP A 42 5.74 0.23 -0.46
C ASP A 42 5.95 1.37 -1.44
N ASP A 43 6.85 2.29 -1.10
CA ASP A 43 7.24 3.47 -1.86
C ASP A 43 6.10 4.49 -2.15
N ASN A 44 4.85 4.11 -1.93
CA ASN A 44 3.66 4.93 -2.06
C ASN A 44 3.15 5.50 -0.71
N ILE A 45 2.86 4.64 0.29
CA ILE A 45 2.47 5.10 1.63
C ILE A 45 3.70 5.36 2.49
N ALA A 46 4.67 4.45 2.45
CA ALA A 46 5.87 4.53 3.27
C ALA A 46 7.11 3.97 2.57
N PHE A 47 8.23 4.65 2.75
CA PHE A 47 9.55 4.17 2.39
C PHE A 47 10.10 3.32 3.53
N LEU A 48 10.38 2.05 3.26
CA LEU A 48 10.97 1.11 4.21
C LEU A 48 12.34 0.64 3.72
N SER A 49 13.28 0.50 4.63
CA SER A 49 14.64 0.00 4.36
C SER A 49 14.71 -1.52 4.19
N THR A 50 13.58 -2.18 3.87
CA THR A 50 13.52 -3.64 3.68
C THR A 50 14.39 -4.03 2.47
N PRO A 51 15.51 -4.76 2.64
CA PRO A 51 16.38 -5.07 1.53
C PRO A 51 15.86 -6.26 0.71
N THR A 52 16.05 -6.18 -0.59
CA THR A 52 15.90 -7.28 -1.56
C THR A 52 17.27 -7.84 -1.89
N TYR A 53 17.41 -9.16 -2.10
CA TYR A 53 18.72 -9.77 -2.37
C TYR A 53 18.81 -10.37 -3.77
N VAL A 54 19.95 -10.19 -4.43
CA VAL A 54 20.29 -10.87 -5.68
C VAL A 54 21.58 -11.66 -5.48
N PHE A 55 21.75 -12.76 -6.23
CA PHE A 55 22.82 -13.72 -5.98
C PHE A 55 23.75 -13.81 -7.19
N HIS A 56 25.04 -13.68 -6.98
CA HIS A 56 26.01 -13.81 -8.07
C HIS A 56 25.98 -15.24 -8.64
N LYS A 57 25.92 -15.38 -9.97
CA LYS A 57 25.69 -16.67 -10.64
C LYS A 57 26.80 -17.70 -10.38
N SER A 58 28.06 -17.26 -10.30
CA SER A 58 29.21 -18.18 -10.14
C SER A 58 29.67 -18.36 -8.69
N THR A 59 29.55 -17.33 -7.86
CA THR A 59 30.09 -17.35 -6.48
C THR A 59 29.01 -17.57 -5.43
N GLY A 60 27.73 -17.32 -5.78
CA GLY A 60 26.63 -17.34 -4.82
C GLY A 60 26.61 -16.15 -3.87
N GLU A 61 27.51 -15.17 -4.03
CA GLU A 61 27.58 -13.98 -3.18
C GLU A 61 26.28 -13.17 -3.26
N GLU A 62 25.82 -12.70 -2.10
CA GLU A 62 24.58 -11.93 -1.98
C GLU A 62 24.86 -10.43 -2.11
N LEU A 63 24.10 -9.76 -2.96
CA LEU A 63 24.05 -8.30 -3.04
C LEU A 63 22.68 -7.82 -2.54
N ALA A 64 22.68 -6.98 -1.52
CA ALA A 64 21.49 -6.31 -1.02
C ALA A 64 21.18 -5.08 -1.90
N LEU A 65 19.92 -4.93 -2.27
CA LEU A 65 19.37 -3.83 -3.04
C LEU A 65 18.21 -3.20 -2.26
N THR A 66 18.10 -1.89 -2.34
CA THR A 66 16.89 -1.15 -1.96
C THR A 66 15.73 -1.45 -2.93
N SER A 67 14.50 -1.15 -2.53
CA SER A 67 13.31 -1.29 -3.40
C SER A 67 13.48 -0.49 -4.71
N GLN A 68 14.01 0.73 -4.63
CA GLN A 68 14.25 1.60 -5.78
C GLN A 68 15.32 1.02 -6.73
N GLU A 69 16.46 0.57 -6.20
CA GLU A 69 17.51 -0.06 -7.01
C GLU A 69 16.99 -1.33 -7.69
N PHE A 70 16.19 -2.13 -6.99
CA PHE A 70 15.56 -3.31 -7.56
C PHE A 70 14.58 -2.94 -8.68
N ALA A 71 13.70 -1.95 -8.47
CA ALA A 71 12.73 -1.50 -9.48
C ALA A 71 13.41 -1.04 -10.78
N MET A 72 14.52 -0.29 -10.66
CA MET A 72 15.30 0.20 -11.81
C MET A 72 16.00 -0.92 -12.58
N ASN A 73 16.51 -1.94 -11.90
CA ASN A 73 17.39 -2.95 -12.51
C ASN A 73 16.72 -4.30 -12.77
N SER A 74 15.54 -4.57 -12.21
CA SER A 74 14.87 -5.88 -12.18
C SER A 74 14.75 -6.56 -13.55
N MET A 75 14.44 -5.81 -14.62
CA MET A 75 14.31 -6.34 -15.97
C MET A 75 15.63 -6.84 -16.58
N GLY A 76 16.76 -6.25 -16.15
CA GLY A 76 18.10 -6.56 -16.62
C GLY A 76 18.80 -7.66 -15.81
N ILE A 77 18.32 -8.00 -14.61
CA ILE A 77 18.96 -9.00 -13.75
C ILE A 77 19.13 -10.33 -14.52
N GLY A 78 20.37 -10.81 -14.54
CA GLY A 78 20.72 -12.05 -15.22
C GLY A 78 20.81 -11.96 -16.73
N LYS A 79 20.58 -10.78 -17.34
CA LYS A 79 20.52 -10.58 -18.80
C LYS A 79 21.46 -9.46 -19.28
N SER A 80 21.41 -8.29 -18.66
CA SER A 80 22.12 -7.09 -19.11
C SER A 80 22.36 -6.09 -17.98
N GLY A 81 23.20 -5.08 -18.23
CA GLY A 81 23.48 -4.01 -17.26
C GLY A 81 24.35 -4.46 -16.07
N PRO A 82 24.35 -3.67 -14.96
CA PRO A 82 25.22 -3.92 -13.80
C PRO A 82 24.95 -5.25 -13.11
N LEU A 83 23.72 -5.77 -13.21
CA LEU A 83 23.28 -7.01 -12.54
C LEU A 83 23.19 -8.22 -13.49
N LYS A 84 23.85 -8.19 -14.65
CA LYS A 84 23.83 -9.29 -15.64
C LYS A 84 24.37 -10.63 -15.08
N ASP A 85 25.32 -10.55 -14.14
CA ASP A 85 25.99 -11.70 -13.55
C ASP A 85 25.28 -12.20 -12.27
N PHE A 86 24.14 -11.60 -11.93
CA PHE A 86 23.31 -11.99 -10.80
C PHE A 86 22.07 -12.76 -11.24
N ARG A 87 21.46 -13.51 -10.32
CA ARG A 87 20.19 -14.22 -10.49
C ARG A 87 19.23 -13.88 -9.35
N LEU A 88 17.94 -14.06 -9.64
CA LEU A 88 16.90 -14.09 -8.62
C LEU A 88 16.83 -15.49 -8.01
N ASP A 89 16.47 -15.55 -6.74
CA ASP A 89 16.14 -16.79 -6.04
C ASP A 89 14.75 -16.66 -5.45
N HIS A 90 13.84 -17.55 -5.82
CA HIS A 90 12.44 -17.49 -5.40
C HIS A 90 12.15 -18.31 -4.15
N ASP A 91 13.18 -18.88 -3.50
CA ASP A 91 13.00 -19.54 -2.21
C ASP A 91 12.37 -18.57 -1.19
N PRO A 92 11.27 -18.96 -0.51
CA PRO A 92 10.55 -18.05 0.38
C PRO A 92 11.29 -17.75 1.70
N VAL A 93 12.29 -18.54 2.07
CA VAL A 93 13.01 -18.45 3.36
C VAL A 93 14.38 -17.79 3.18
N ALA A 94 15.12 -18.19 2.15
CA ALA A 94 16.48 -17.75 1.89
C ALA A 94 16.63 -16.95 0.59
N GLY A 95 15.59 -16.85 -0.24
CA GLY A 95 15.69 -16.21 -1.55
C GLY A 95 15.59 -14.67 -1.52
N THR A 96 15.46 -14.11 -2.72
CA THR A 96 15.47 -12.67 -3.04
C THR A 96 14.52 -11.86 -2.17
N PHE A 97 13.30 -12.35 -1.95
CA PHE A 97 12.22 -11.63 -1.27
C PHE A 97 11.97 -12.12 0.16
N ARG A 98 12.92 -12.84 0.78
CA ARG A 98 12.78 -13.39 2.15
C ARG A 98 12.35 -12.36 3.20
N ASN A 99 12.77 -11.10 3.06
CA ASN A 99 12.41 -10.04 4.00
C ASN A 99 11.02 -9.45 3.78
N PHE A 100 10.38 -9.79 2.66
CA PHE A 100 9.02 -9.39 2.33
C PHE A 100 7.98 -10.45 2.75
N ARG A 101 8.38 -11.44 3.55
CA ARG A 101 7.55 -12.57 4.02
C ARG A 101 7.66 -12.72 5.53
N ASP A 102 6.64 -13.34 6.13
CA ASP A 102 6.68 -13.68 7.54
C ASP A 102 7.71 -14.78 7.83
N LYS A 103 8.43 -14.59 8.93
CA LYS A 103 9.31 -15.59 9.52
C LYS A 103 8.51 -16.50 10.45
N ASN A 104 8.92 -17.76 10.52
CA ASN A 104 8.44 -18.67 11.55
C ASN A 104 9.09 -18.33 12.90
N ILE A 105 8.48 -17.38 13.62
CA ILE A 105 8.93 -16.93 14.94
C ILE A 105 8.18 -17.75 16.00
N SER A 106 8.91 -18.53 16.80
CA SER A 106 8.33 -19.32 17.89
C SER A 106 7.68 -18.42 18.95
N ARG A 107 6.70 -18.97 19.69
CA ARG A 107 6.00 -18.22 20.76
C ARG A 107 6.97 -17.63 21.79
N LEU A 108 8.02 -18.38 22.16
CA LEU A 108 9.04 -17.93 23.10
C LEU A 108 9.79 -16.70 22.57
N ARG A 109 10.20 -16.72 21.29
CA ARG A 109 10.89 -15.59 20.65
C ARG A 109 10.00 -14.34 20.56
N LYS A 110 8.70 -14.51 20.30
CA LYS A 110 7.73 -13.40 20.36
C LYS A 110 7.61 -12.81 21.77
N ILE A 111 7.63 -13.64 22.82
CA ILE A 111 7.63 -13.17 24.22
C ILE A 111 8.89 -12.35 24.53
N PHE A 112 10.04 -12.76 23.97
CA PHE A 112 11.29 -11.99 24.06
C PHE A 112 11.34 -10.74 23.14
N GLY A 113 10.21 -10.38 22.51
CA GLY A 113 10.07 -9.14 21.75
C GLY A 113 10.48 -9.24 20.28
N GLU A 114 10.75 -10.43 19.75
CA GLU A 114 11.03 -10.59 18.34
C GLU A 114 9.77 -10.35 17.49
N ARG A 115 9.91 -9.49 16.47
CA ARG A 115 8.82 -9.07 15.57
C ARG A 115 9.10 -9.53 14.14
N GLN A 116 8.05 -9.57 13.34
CA GLN A 116 8.18 -9.77 11.89
C GLN A 116 8.97 -8.63 11.26
N ASN A 117 9.67 -8.92 10.16
CA ASN A 117 10.52 -7.96 9.46
C ASN A 117 9.76 -6.67 9.14
N PHE A 118 8.56 -6.76 8.56
CA PHE A 118 7.73 -5.58 8.26
C PHE A 118 7.50 -4.66 9.48
N VAL A 119 7.14 -5.24 10.63
CA VAL A 119 6.84 -4.47 11.85
C VAL A 119 8.13 -3.85 12.42
N ARG A 120 9.25 -4.57 12.34
CA ARG A 120 10.56 -4.07 12.76
C ARG A 120 11.02 -2.92 11.87
N ASP A 121 11.04 -3.13 10.55
CA ASP A 121 11.52 -2.13 9.57
C ASP A 121 10.69 -0.84 9.67
N LEU A 122 9.37 -0.96 9.85
CA LEU A 122 8.51 0.19 10.12
C LEU A 122 8.83 0.84 11.47
N SER A 123 9.03 0.06 12.55
CA SER A 123 9.42 0.62 13.85
C SER A 123 10.74 1.38 13.81
N GLU A 124 11.71 0.92 13.02
CA GLU A 124 12.99 1.57 12.79
C GLU A 124 12.80 2.87 12.02
N ALA A 125 12.05 2.84 10.90
CA ALA A 125 11.72 4.03 10.11
C ALA A 125 11.05 5.13 10.96
N LEU A 126 10.14 4.76 11.88
CA LEU A 126 9.47 5.70 12.79
C LEU A 126 10.36 6.16 13.96
N GLY A 127 11.47 5.47 14.23
CA GLY A 127 12.38 5.74 15.32
C GLY A 127 13.45 6.79 15.02
N HIS A 128 13.72 7.05 13.74
CA HIS A 128 14.77 7.97 13.28
C HIS A 128 14.16 9.27 12.72
N PRO A 129 14.32 10.42 13.41
CA PRO A 129 13.76 11.70 12.97
C PRO A 129 14.25 12.18 11.60
N ASP A 130 15.45 11.74 11.21
CA ASP A 130 16.11 12.15 9.96
C ASP A 130 15.68 11.31 8.74
N LEU A 131 14.96 10.20 8.96
CA LEU A 131 14.42 9.39 7.87
C LEU A 131 13.07 9.95 7.42
N ASN A 132 13.00 10.43 6.18
CA ASN A 132 11.73 10.73 5.54
C ASN A 132 11.05 9.43 5.09
N TRP A 133 10.34 8.79 6.01
CA TRP A 133 9.66 7.51 5.76
C TRP A 133 8.30 7.67 5.09
N LYS A 134 7.74 8.88 5.04
CA LYS A 134 6.42 9.13 4.43
C LYS A 134 6.54 9.11 2.92
N GLY A 135 5.80 8.20 2.29
CA GLY A 135 5.66 8.14 0.83
C GLY A 135 4.77 9.27 0.29
N PRO A 136 4.72 9.44 -1.04
CA PRO A 136 3.98 10.52 -1.70
C PRO A 136 2.46 10.45 -1.44
N SER A 137 1.90 9.26 -1.20
CA SER A 137 0.48 9.08 -0.87
C SER A 137 0.17 9.13 0.63
N TRP A 138 1.15 9.41 1.50
CA TRP A 138 0.93 9.46 2.95
C TRP A 138 -0.25 10.35 3.34
N ASN A 139 -0.35 11.55 2.76
CA ASN A 139 -1.44 12.48 3.06
C ASN A 139 -2.82 11.94 2.65
N CYS A 140 -2.90 11.23 1.52
CA CYS A 140 -4.13 10.59 1.08
C CYS A 140 -4.52 9.42 2.00
N PHE A 141 -3.54 8.62 2.40
CA PHE A 141 -3.74 7.54 3.36
C PHE A 141 -4.20 8.08 4.73
N PHE A 142 -3.52 9.10 5.27
CA PHE A 142 -3.92 9.77 6.50
C PHE A 142 -5.34 10.32 6.41
N HIS A 143 -5.69 10.99 5.30
CA HIS A 143 -7.04 11.50 5.07
C HIS A 143 -8.09 10.38 5.09
N ALA A 144 -7.86 9.28 4.37
CA ALA A 144 -8.76 8.14 4.35
C ALA A 144 -8.98 7.56 5.76
N VAL A 145 -7.90 7.40 6.53
CA VAL A 145 -7.94 6.88 7.90
C VAL A 145 -8.65 7.85 8.86
N HIS A 146 -8.29 9.14 8.82
CA HIS A 146 -8.88 10.17 9.68
C HIS A 146 -10.41 10.26 9.51
N ASN A 147 -10.85 10.23 8.25
CA ASN A 147 -12.26 10.28 7.85
C ASN A 147 -12.97 8.92 7.87
N GLN A 148 -12.30 7.84 8.32
CA GLN A 148 -12.86 6.48 8.40
C GLN A 148 -13.44 5.98 7.07
N ARG A 149 -12.80 6.38 5.97
CA ARG A 149 -13.10 5.89 4.63
C ARG A 149 -12.75 4.41 4.53
N PRO A 150 -13.63 3.56 3.98
CA PRO A 150 -13.28 2.15 3.78
C PRO A 150 -12.09 2.08 2.82
N LEU A 151 -11.06 1.33 3.18
CA LEU A 151 -9.83 1.27 2.39
C LEU A 151 -9.31 -0.15 2.18
N SER A 152 -8.62 -0.34 1.06
CA SER A 152 -7.92 -1.59 0.74
C SER A 152 -6.44 -1.35 0.55
N LEU A 153 -5.63 -2.25 1.09
CA LEU A 153 -4.19 -2.26 0.82
C LEU A 153 -3.87 -3.37 -0.17
N ILE A 154 -3.21 -3.04 -1.28
CA ILE A 154 -2.89 -3.94 -2.38
C ILE A 154 -1.39 -3.84 -2.63
N THR A 155 -0.61 -4.77 -2.08
CA THR A 155 0.87 -4.69 -2.08
C THR A 155 1.50 -5.98 -2.59
N ALA A 156 2.69 -5.86 -3.18
CA ALA A 156 3.52 -6.98 -3.58
C ALA A 156 4.12 -7.76 -2.40
N ARG A 157 4.03 -7.24 -1.16
CA ARG A 157 4.49 -7.95 0.04
C ARG A 157 3.83 -9.33 0.17
N GLY A 158 4.59 -10.28 0.70
CA GLY A 158 4.16 -11.65 1.01
C GLY A 158 3.98 -11.90 2.51
N HIS A 159 3.82 -10.85 3.32
CA HIS A 159 3.46 -10.95 4.73
C HIS A 159 1.98 -11.32 4.87
N HIS A 160 1.62 -12.00 5.96
CA HIS A 160 0.23 -12.26 6.30
C HIS A 160 -0.54 -10.94 6.49
N PRO A 161 -1.84 -10.86 6.12
CA PRO A 161 -2.65 -9.65 6.30
C PRO A 161 -2.63 -9.10 7.75
N GLU A 162 -2.62 -9.98 8.75
CA GLU A 162 -2.52 -9.58 10.16
C GLU A 162 -1.17 -8.96 10.53
N THR A 163 -0.06 -9.41 9.93
CA THR A 163 1.25 -8.75 10.09
C THR A 163 1.20 -7.33 9.50
N MET A 164 0.56 -7.16 8.34
CA MET A 164 0.37 -5.82 7.75
C MET A 164 -0.44 -4.90 8.67
N LYS A 165 -1.54 -5.40 9.26
CA LYS A 165 -2.33 -4.64 10.26
C LYS A 165 -1.53 -4.29 11.50
N GLU A 166 -0.68 -5.20 11.98
CA GLU A 166 0.19 -4.95 13.14
C GLU A 166 1.16 -3.80 12.87
N GLY A 167 1.81 -3.78 11.71
CA GLY A 167 2.67 -2.66 11.32
C GLY A 167 1.89 -1.34 11.27
N ILE A 168 0.72 -1.31 10.63
CA ILE A 168 -0.08 -0.07 10.55
C ILE A 168 -0.60 0.38 11.92
N ARG A 169 -0.91 -0.56 12.82
CA ARG A 169 -1.26 -0.24 14.21
C ARG A 169 -0.13 0.52 14.91
N LEU A 170 1.13 0.23 14.59
CA LEU A 170 2.28 0.96 15.13
C LEU A 170 2.24 2.45 14.75
N LEU A 171 1.81 2.80 13.54
CA LEU A 171 1.64 4.20 13.12
C LEU A 171 0.63 4.94 14.01
N TYR A 172 -0.47 4.28 14.36
CA TYR A 172 -1.47 4.80 15.29
C TYR A 172 -0.91 4.93 16.71
N GLU A 173 -0.28 3.87 17.24
CA GLU A 173 0.29 3.87 18.60
C GLU A 173 1.38 4.93 18.80
N ARG A 174 2.12 5.24 17.72
CA ARG A 174 3.16 6.29 17.69
C ARG A 174 2.61 7.69 17.40
N GLY A 175 1.30 7.82 17.14
CA GLY A 175 0.62 9.11 16.96
C GLY A 175 0.67 9.68 15.54
N PHE A 176 1.14 8.93 14.55
CA PHE A 176 1.14 9.35 13.14
C PHE A 176 -0.22 9.20 12.47
N LEU A 177 -1.07 8.30 12.98
CA LEU A 177 -2.48 8.20 12.57
C LEU A 177 -3.39 8.63 13.72
N SER A 178 -4.45 9.36 13.39
CA SER A 178 -5.45 9.81 14.35
C SER A 178 -6.45 8.71 14.76
N LYS A 179 -6.61 7.68 13.91
CA LYS A 179 -7.51 6.53 14.10
C LYS A 179 -6.85 5.28 13.50
N LEU A 180 -7.41 4.11 13.79
CA LEU A 180 -7.10 2.90 13.02
C LEU A 180 -7.83 2.92 11.67
N PRO A 181 -7.27 2.32 10.61
CA PRO A 181 -7.95 2.22 9.33
C PRO A 181 -9.27 1.45 9.39
N ASN A 182 -10.26 1.92 8.63
CA ASN A 182 -11.47 1.17 8.33
C ASN A 182 -11.16 0.21 7.16
N TYR A 183 -10.58 -0.95 7.47
CA TYR A 183 -10.18 -1.92 6.45
C TYR A 183 -11.40 -2.52 5.75
N LEU A 184 -11.49 -2.33 4.44
CA LEU A 184 -12.34 -3.11 3.55
C LEU A 184 -11.67 -4.47 3.22
N SER A 185 -10.40 -4.43 2.81
CA SER A 185 -9.60 -5.62 2.52
C SER A 185 -8.09 -5.35 2.64
N ILE A 186 -7.28 -6.40 2.75
CA ILE A 186 -5.81 -6.31 2.69
C ILE A 186 -5.33 -7.47 1.82
N TYR A 187 -4.69 -7.16 0.71
CA TYR A 187 -4.18 -8.08 -0.28
C TYR A 187 -2.65 -7.94 -0.42
N PRO A 188 -1.87 -8.62 0.44
CA PRO A 188 -0.45 -8.86 0.20
C PRO A 188 -0.35 -9.98 -0.84
N VAL A 189 -0.32 -9.61 -2.11
CA VAL A 189 -0.67 -10.53 -3.21
C VAL A 189 0.33 -11.67 -3.39
N SER A 190 1.53 -11.56 -2.83
CA SER A 190 2.54 -12.62 -2.83
C SER A 190 2.38 -13.63 -1.68
N HIS A 191 1.43 -13.40 -0.76
CA HIS A 191 1.14 -14.31 0.34
C HIS A 191 0.18 -15.43 -0.13
N PRO A 192 0.41 -16.71 0.24
CA PRO A 192 -0.38 -17.84 -0.25
C PRO A 192 -1.90 -17.69 -0.08
N VAL A 193 -2.36 -17.18 1.07
CA VAL A 193 -3.80 -16.96 1.34
C VAL A 193 -4.41 -15.94 0.38
N ALA A 194 -3.68 -14.87 0.05
CA ALA A 194 -4.18 -13.88 -0.91
C ALA A 194 -4.15 -14.45 -2.33
N LEU A 195 -3.11 -15.21 -2.69
CA LEU A 195 -3.00 -15.86 -3.98
C LEU A 195 -4.18 -16.82 -4.25
N GLU A 196 -4.53 -17.64 -3.26
CA GLU A 196 -5.67 -18.56 -3.35
C GLU A 196 -6.98 -17.81 -3.61
N ASP A 197 -7.22 -16.71 -2.89
CA ASP A 197 -8.41 -15.89 -3.08
C ASP A 197 -8.44 -15.18 -4.45
N LEU A 198 -7.29 -14.84 -5.02
CA LEU A 198 -7.20 -14.05 -6.27
C LEU A 198 -7.23 -14.88 -7.56
N GLY A 199 -7.25 -16.21 -7.48
CA GLY A 199 -7.29 -17.10 -8.65
C GLY A 199 -6.34 -18.30 -8.59
N GLY A 200 -5.63 -18.47 -7.47
CA GLY A 200 -4.81 -19.64 -7.20
C GLY A 200 -3.44 -19.64 -7.91
N THR A 201 -2.83 -20.82 -7.99
CA THR A 201 -1.44 -21.02 -8.44
C THR A 201 -1.17 -20.61 -9.89
N SER A 202 -2.22 -20.50 -10.72
CA SER A 202 -2.11 -20.08 -12.14
C SER A 202 -1.54 -18.67 -12.32
N LEU A 203 -1.65 -17.83 -11.29
CA LEU A 203 -1.19 -16.43 -11.28
C LEU A 203 0.11 -16.25 -10.49
N TYR A 204 0.71 -17.33 -9.99
CA TYR A 204 1.92 -17.27 -9.18
C TYR A 204 3.06 -16.56 -9.92
N GLY A 205 3.67 -15.57 -9.26
CA GLY A 205 4.77 -14.78 -9.83
C GLY A 205 4.36 -13.63 -10.74
N ASN A 206 3.08 -13.50 -11.13
CA ASN A 206 2.59 -12.35 -11.91
C ASN A 206 1.98 -11.29 -11.00
N ILE A 207 2.84 -10.53 -10.30
CA ILE A 207 2.43 -9.52 -9.32
C ILE A 207 1.50 -8.45 -9.91
N PRO A 208 1.75 -7.86 -11.09
CA PRO A 208 0.83 -6.88 -11.67
C PRO A 208 -0.58 -7.45 -11.91
N LEU A 209 -0.68 -8.69 -12.42
CA LEU A 209 -1.96 -9.33 -12.66
C LEU A 209 -2.69 -9.66 -11.35
N LEU A 210 -1.96 -10.09 -10.31
CA LEU A 210 -2.54 -10.31 -8.99
C LEU A 210 -3.05 -9.01 -8.35
N LYS A 211 -2.28 -7.92 -8.43
CA LYS A 211 -2.73 -6.59 -7.97
C LYS A 211 -3.99 -6.14 -8.71
N ARG A 212 -4.06 -6.39 -10.02
CA ARG A 212 -5.23 -6.12 -10.85
C ARG A 212 -6.47 -6.89 -10.40
N HIS A 213 -6.33 -8.18 -10.10
CA HIS A 213 -7.41 -8.99 -9.52
C HIS A 213 -7.84 -8.47 -8.14
N ALA A 214 -6.87 -8.10 -7.30
CA ALA A 214 -7.14 -7.56 -5.96
C ALA A 214 -7.89 -6.23 -5.98
N LEU A 215 -7.61 -5.39 -6.99
CA LEU A 215 -8.32 -4.13 -7.22
C LEU A 215 -9.80 -4.40 -7.51
N ARG A 216 -10.09 -5.28 -8.47
CA ARG A 216 -11.46 -5.68 -8.80
C ARG A 216 -12.19 -6.31 -7.62
N LYS A 217 -11.56 -7.27 -6.94
CA LYS A 217 -12.12 -7.89 -5.74
C LYS A 217 -12.39 -6.89 -4.63
N SER A 218 -11.59 -5.83 -4.51
CA SER A 218 -11.85 -4.76 -3.52
C SER A 218 -13.12 -3.96 -3.87
N VAL A 219 -13.36 -3.68 -5.15
CA VAL A 219 -14.62 -3.03 -5.60
C VAL A 219 -15.82 -3.94 -5.36
N GLU A 220 -15.73 -5.21 -5.73
CA GLU A 220 -16.80 -6.19 -5.50
C GLU A 220 -17.09 -6.35 -4.01
N LYS A 221 -16.04 -6.41 -3.16
CA LYS A 221 -16.20 -6.46 -1.70
C LYS A 221 -16.87 -5.22 -1.14
N ALA A 222 -16.58 -4.03 -1.69
CA ALA A 222 -17.28 -2.82 -1.30
C ALA A 222 -18.77 -2.90 -1.58
N ILE A 223 -19.15 -3.44 -2.74
CA ILE A 223 -20.56 -3.64 -3.12
C ILE A 223 -21.22 -4.69 -2.22
N GLU A 224 -20.51 -5.78 -1.90
CA GLU A 224 -20.99 -6.82 -0.99
C GLU A 224 -21.27 -6.27 0.42
N VAL A 225 -20.33 -5.47 0.97
CA VAL A 225 -20.40 -4.99 2.37
C VAL A 225 -21.29 -3.75 2.52
N TYR A 226 -21.25 -2.82 1.58
CA TYR A 226 -21.94 -1.52 1.67
C TYR A 226 -23.17 -1.42 0.76
N GLY A 227 -23.47 -2.46 -0.02
CA GLY A 227 -24.52 -2.46 -1.03
C GLY A 227 -24.09 -1.74 -2.33
N TYR A 228 -24.86 -1.98 -3.38
CA TYR A 228 -24.70 -1.22 -4.62
C TYR A 228 -25.22 0.22 -4.44
N SER A 229 -24.46 1.20 -4.90
CA SER A 229 -24.91 2.59 -5.01
C SER A 229 -24.26 3.26 -6.21
N PRO A 230 -25.04 3.95 -7.07
CA PRO A 230 -24.49 4.69 -8.21
C PRO A 230 -23.58 5.84 -7.78
N TYR A 231 -23.62 6.22 -6.49
CA TYR A 231 -22.81 7.30 -5.95
C TYR A 231 -21.54 6.81 -5.25
N HIS A 232 -21.23 5.52 -5.33
CA HIS A 232 -19.93 4.99 -4.89
C HIS A 232 -18.79 5.54 -5.73
N ARG A 233 -17.65 5.76 -5.06
CA ARG A 233 -16.45 6.32 -5.65
C ARG A 233 -15.25 5.51 -5.23
N PHE A 234 -14.42 5.11 -6.17
CA PHE A 234 -13.24 4.29 -5.94
C PHE A 234 -12.01 5.02 -6.43
N GLY A 235 -10.97 5.12 -5.61
CA GLY A 235 -9.69 5.69 -6.01
C GLY A 235 -8.54 4.76 -5.64
N MET A 236 -7.66 4.45 -6.59
CA MET A 236 -6.39 3.75 -6.32
C MET A 236 -5.25 4.75 -6.47
N SER A 237 -4.35 4.83 -5.49
CA SER A 237 -3.09 5.57 -5.63
C SER A 237 -1.87 4.69 -5.74
N ASP A 238 -0.93 5.14 -6.57
CA ASP A 238 0.36 4.50 -6.84
C ASP A 238 1.37 5.59 -7.27
N ASP A 239 2.65 5.32 -7.08
CA ASP A 239 3.77 6.20 -7.45
C ASP A 239 4.52 5.72 -8.71
N ASP A 240 4.36 4.45 -9.12
CA ASP A 240 5.02 3.92 -10.32
C ASP A 240 4.15 4.16 -11.57
N PRO A 241 4.65 4.91 -12.59
CA PRO A 241 3.94 5.11 -13.86
C PRO A 241 3.53 3.81 -14.56
N LYS A 242 4.30 2.72 -14.41
CA LYS A 242 3.94 1.40 -14.95
C LYS A 242 2.71 0.84 -14.26
N ASN A 243 2.56 1.09 -12.95
CA ASN A 243 1.39 0.66 -12.22
C ASN A 243 0.15 1.47 -12.59
N ILE A 244 0.31 2.79 -12.70
CA ILE A 244 -0.74 3.71 -13.12
C ILE A 244 -1.42 3.26 -14.42
N GLN A 245 -0.65 2.76 -15.39
CA GLN A 245 -1.19 2.23 -16.65
C GLN A 245 -2.16 1.05 -16.45
N TRP A 246 -1.74 -0.01 -15.74
CA TRP A 246 -2.63 -1.17 -15.55
C TRP A 246 -3.80 -0.86 -14.62
N ILE A 247 -3.61 0.04 -13.64
CA ILE A 247 -4.68 0.53 -12.78
C ILE A 247 -5.75 1.21 -13.63
N HIS A 248 -5.35 2.12 -14.53
CA HIS A 248 -6.26 2.80 -15.43
C HIS A 248 -7.04 1.80 -16.30
N GLU A 249 -6.36 0.84 -16.93
CA GLU A 249 -7.01 -0.20 -17.74
C GLU A 249 -8.05 -1.02 -16.95
N GLU A 250 -7.77 -1.34 -15.69
CA GLU A 250 -8.71 -2.08 -14.87
C GLU A 250 -9.88 -1.23 -14.39
N MET A 251 -9.63 0.03 -14.04
CA MET A 251 -10.69 0.98 -13.71
C MET A 251 -11.61 1.27 -14.90
N VAL A 252 -11.10 1.24 -16.14
CA VAL A 252 -11.94 1.34 -17.36
C VAL A 252 -12.89 0.14 -17.45
N LYS A 253 -12.39 -1.07 -17.23
CA LYS A 253 -13.25 -2.27 -17.22
C LYS A 253 -14.30 -2.20 -16.12
N LEU A 254 -13.90 -1.81 -14.90
CA LEU A 254 -14.83 -1.60 -13.79
C LEU A 254 -15.86 -0.49 -14.08
N LYS A 255 -15.48 0.56 -14.82
CA LYS A 255 -16.41 1.60 -15.27
C LYS A 255 -17.39 1.08 -16.32
N GLN A 256 -16.99 0.14 -17.17
CA GLN A 256 -17.89 -0.54 -18.11
C GLN A 256 -18.89 -1.45 -17.37
N ASP A 257 -18.42 -2.19 -16.36
CA ASP A 257 -19.25 -3.07 -15.54
C ASP A 257 -20.20 -2.29 -14.61
N TYR A 258 -19.74 -1.14 -14.10
CA TYR A 258 -20.48 -0.27 -13.18
C TYR A 258 -20.54 1.19 -13.70
N PRO A 259 -21.30 1.48 -14.78
CA PRO A 259 -21.27 2.78 -15.47
C PRO A 259 -21.65 3.99 -14.63
N GLN A 260 -22.44 3.79 -13.58
CA GLN A 260 -22.93 4.89 -12.75
C GLN A 260 -21.93 5.30 -11.66
N MET A 261 -21.06 4.37 -11.21
CA MET A 261 -20.06 4.64 -10.19
C MET A 261 -18.90 5.47 -10.75
N SER A 262 -18.17 6.19 -9.88
CA SER A 262 -16.97 6.92 -10.29
C SER A 262 -15.70 6.17 -9.91
N PHE A 263 -14.75 6.12 -10.83
CA PHE A 263 -13.44 5.50 -10.62
C PHE A 263 -12.35 6.55 -10.86
N PHE A 264 -11.34 6.56 -10.01
CA PHE A 264 -10.25 7.53 -10.04
C PHE A 264 -8.91 6.80 -10.01
N VAL A 265 -8.00 7.24 -10.87
CA VAL A 265 -6.58 6.92 -10.79
C VAL A 265 -5.89 8.10 -10.13
N ILE A 266 -5.08 7.84 -9.12
CA ILE A 266 -4.37 8.83 -8.35
C ILE A 266 -2.89 8.58 -8.52
N GLU A 267 -2.21 9.46 -9.24
CA GLU A 267 -0.77 9.40 -9.44
C GLU A 267 -0.09 10.33 -8.44
N THR A 268 0.85 9.79 -7.69
CA THR A 268 1.53 10.54 -6.62
C THR A 268 3.05 10.48 -6.76
N HIS A 269 3.67 11.64 -6.84
CA HIS A 269 5.13 11.83 -6.78
C HIS A 269 5.47 12.78 -5.63
N SER A 270 6.75 12.93 -5.29
CA SER A 270 7.20 13.79 -4.18
C SER A 270 6.70 15.24 -4.26
N ASP A 271 6.48 15.76 -5.47
CA ASP A 271 6.06 17.16 -5.71
C ASP A 271 4.80 17.28 -6.60
N HIS A 272 4.24 16.16 -7.06
CA HIS A 272 3.11 16.15 -8.00
C HIS A 272 2.01 15.21 -7.52
N PHE A 273 0.78 15.71 -7.55
CA PHE A 273 -0.42 14.94 -7.22
C PHE A 273 -1.43 15.14 -8.34
N GLU A 274 -1.73 14.06 -9.07
CA GLU A 274 -2.69 14.11 -10.17
C GLU A 274 -3.79 13.07 -9.96
N LYS A 275 -5.04 13.56 -10.01
CA LYS A 275 -6.22 12.73 -9.88
C LYS A 275 -7.04 12.80 -11.15
N ARG A 276 -7.32 11.63 -11.71
CA ARG A 276 -7.97 11.46 -13.00
C ARG A 276 -9.21 10.61 -12.85
N GLU A 277 -10.36 11.15 -13.22
CA GLU A 277 -11.59 10.35 -13.28
C GLU A 277 -11.62 9.55 -14.58
N VAL A 278 -11.88 8.25 -14.44
CA VAL A 278 -12.00 7.32 -15.57
C VAL A 278 -13.39 7.43 -16.18
N ARG A 279 -13.44 7.62 -17.49
CA ARG A 279 -14.68 7.69 -18.28
C ARG A 279 -14.89 6.44 -19.10
N TYR A 280 -16.12 6.30 -19.61
CA TYR A 280 -16.56 5.14 -20.38
C TYR A 280 -15.78 4.94 -21.69
N ASP A 281 -15.29 6.04 -22.26
CA ASP A 281 -14.47 6.11 -23.49
C ASP A 281 -12.97 6.01 -23.21
N GLY A 282 -12.56 5.83 -21.95
CA GLY A 282 -11.15 5.79 -21.53
C GLY A 282 -10.47 7.17 -21.49
N PHE A 283 -11.19 8.27 -21.75
CA PHE A 283 -10.62 9.61 -21.69
C PHE A 283 -10.66 10.17 -20.26
N GLU A 284 -9.52 10.68 -19.80
CA GLU A 284 -9.38 11.20 -18.44
C GLU A 284 -9.73 12.70 -18.38
N LYS A 285 -10.52 13.11 -17.38
CA LYS A 285 -10.62 14.54 -17.03
C LYS A 285 -9.61 14.84 -15.92
N LYS A 286 -8.58 15.62 -16.25
CA LYS A 286 -7.59 16.09 -15.28
C LYS A 286 -8.21 17.09 -14.30
N GLN A 287 -7.97 16.89 -13.00
CA GLN A 287 -8.17 17.91 -11.98
C GLN A 287 -6.82 18.19 -11.32
N ASN A 288 -6.23 19.36 -11.61
CA ASN A 288 -5.05 19.85 -10.89
C ASN A 288 -5.53 20.39 -9.54
N ILE A 289 -5.25 19.66 -8.46
CA ILE A 289 -5.60 20.06 -7.10
C ILE A 289 -4.31 20.50 -6.40
N PRO A 290 -4.16 21.78 -5.99
CA PRO A 290 -3.00 22.23 -5.24
C PRO A 290 -2.84 21.45 -3.92
N PHE A 291 -1.62 21.09 -3.56
CA PHE A 291 -1.28 20.29 -2.37
C PHE A 291 -1.87 20.82 -1.04
N GLN A 292 -2.12 22.13 -0.95
CA GLN A 292 -2.68 22.80 0.25
C GLN A 292 -4.22 22.73 0.35
N GLN A 293 -4.92 22.30 -0.71
CA GLN A 293 -6.37 22.11 -0.72
C GLN A 293 -6.71 20.62 -0.77
N LEU A 294 -6.26 19.87 0.24
CA LEU A 294 -6.67 18.48 0.47
C LEU A 294 -8.15 18.39 0.93
N SER A 295 -9.09 19.12 0.30
CA SER A 295 -10.43 18.55 0.13
C SER A 295 -10.31 17.56 -1.02
N LEU A 296 -9.82 16.36 -0.69
CA LEU A 296 -9.57 15.31 -1.67
C LEU A 296 -10.87 14.85 -2.36
N PHE A 297 -12.04 15.32 -1.89
CA PHE A 297 -13.37 15.18 -2.46
C PHE A 297 -14.30 16.27 -1.93
#